data_AF-A0A351WXU4-F1
#
_entry.id   AF-A0A351WXU4-F1
#
_cell.length_a   1.000
_cell.length_b   1.000
_cell.length_c   1.000
_cell.angle_alpha   90.00
_cell.angle_beta   90.00
_cell.angle_gamma   90.00
#
_symmetry.space_group_name_H-M   'P 1'
#
loop_
_entity.id
_entity.type
_entity.pdbx_description
1 polymer ?
#
loop_
_entity_poly.entity_id
_entity_poly.type
_entity_poly.pdbx_seq_one_letter_code
_entity_poly.pdbx_strand_id
1 'polypeptide(L)'
;TGRSDYPNQVNNVLGFPFIFRGALDVRARAINEDMKLAAVKALASLAREEVPDSVSKAYGNEKFSFGPNYIIPKPFDPRVLLHVAPAIAQAAMDTGVARQPITDMAKYIEQLESSQGKSKEIMRIIINKAKSDPKKVVFSEGEDDKILRAAQTLVEEGICRPILVGDRKKIEQKMVDLNLDLEVQIEDPSDSELTEGYAEELYRLRQRKGLTMSECRRIMRRKSRAHFATMMVQMGQADALLGGIDTHYPETIRPALQVLGKKEGLSSVHGLYMMVFKKGVYFLADTTVTIDPTPEELAETAILAAEKVRMLDLEPRVAMLSFSNFGSVNHPQARKVQRAVEIVKERAPELIVEGEMQADTAVVPELLEGITFSKLKTPANILIFPDLNSGNICYKLLRRLGGAEAIGPILMGMNKPVHVLQRGDDVNDIVNMAAIAVVDVQNL
;
A
#
# COMPACT_ATOMS: atom_id res chain seq x y z
N THR A 1 1.50 12.21 31.78
CA THR A 1 0.03 12.15 31.99
C THR A 1 -0.55 11.28 30.88
N GLY A 2 -1.80 10.80 31.00
CA GLY A 2 -2.46 10.05 29.92
C GLY A 2 -3.06 10.92 28.82
N ARG A 3 -2.87 12.25 28.89
CA ARG A 3 -3.47 13.19 27.94
C ARG A 3 -2.57 13.36 26.70
N SER A 4 -3.18 13.37 25.53
CA SER A 4 -2.53 13.42 24.21
C SER A 4 -1.95 14.78 23.84
N ASP A 5 -2.23 15.82 24.64
CA ASP A 5 -1.79 17.21 24.44
C ASP A 5 -0.41 17.53 25.05
N TYR A 6 0.26 16.56 25.70
CA TYR A 6 1.56 16.76 26.32
C TYR A 6 2.69 16.04 25.57
N PRO A 7 3.89 16.64 25.47
CA PRO A 7 5.00 16.11 24.66
C PRO A 7 5.55 14.74 25.11
N ASN A 8 5.38 14.40 26.40
CA ASN A 8 5.94 13.22 27.06
C ASN A 8 4.85 12.25 27.59
N GLN A 9 3.84 11.97 26.77
CA GLN A 9 2.80 11.01 27.13
C GLN A 9 3.37 9.58 27.19
N VAL A 10 3.10 8.86 28.29
CA VAL A 10 3.37 7.41 28.36
C VAL A 10 2.23 6.71 27.65
N ASN A 11 2.50 6.16 26.47
CA ASN A 11 1.50 5.43 25.67
C ASN A 11 1.68 3.91 25.87
N ASN A 12 0.58 3.18 26.05
CA ASN A 12 0.59 1.71 26.16
C ASN A 12 1.28 1.03 24.97
N VAL A 13 1.27 1.67 23.79
CA VAL A 13 1.95 1.21 22.58
C VAL A 13 3.47 1.11 22.75
N LEU A 14 4.08 1.90 23.67
CA LEU A 14 5.51 1.81 23.98
C LEU A 14 5.87 0.63 24.90
N GLY A 15 4.90 0.09 25.62
CA GLY A 15 5.11 -0.97 26.60
C GLY A 15 4.61 -2.32 26.12
N PHE A 16 3.29 -2.44 25.94
CA PHE A 16 2.61 -3.73 25.78
C PHE A 16 3.18 -4.59 24.64
N PRO A 17 3.32 -4.11 23.39
CA PRO A 17 3.78 -4.96 22.31
C PRO A 17 5.14 -5.60 22.58
N PHE A 18 6.07 -4.84 23.16
CA PHE A 18 7.47 -5.24 23.30
C PHE A 18 7.74 -6.02 24.59
N ILE A 19 7.05 -5.65 25.68
CA ILE A 19 7.05 -6.44 26.92
C ILE A 19 6.49 -7.82 26.65
N PHE A 20 5.35 -7.92 25.96
CA PHE A 20 4.78 -9.21 25.61
C PHE A 20 5.67 -9.98 24.62
N ARG A 21 6.27 -9.32 23.62
CA ARG A 21 7.18 -10.00 22.68
C ARG A 21 8.34 -10.68 23.40
N GLY A 22 9.09 -9.95 24.23
CA GLY A 22 10.22 -10.49 24.99
C GLY A 22 9.80 -11.61 25.95
N ALA A 23 8.70 -11.43 26.68
CA ALA A 23 8.17 -12.44 27.59
C ALA A 23 7.71 -13.71 26.84
N LEU A 24 7.07 -13.58 25.69
CA LEU A 24 6.59 -14.69 24.87
C LEU A 24 7.75 -15.45 24.22
N ASP A 25 8.79 -14.77 23.73
CA ASP A 25 9.95 -15.40 23.09
C ASP A 25 10.68 -16.37 24.03
N VAL A 26 10.77 -16.00 25.32
CA VAL A 26 11.37 -16.88 26.34
C VAL A 26 10.35 -17.76 27.07
N ARG A 27 9.09 -17.72 26.63
CA ARG A 27 7.94 -18.40 27.26
C ARG A 27 7.86 -18.17 28.77
N ALA A 28 8.05 -16.93 29.22
CA ALA A 28 8.06 -16.54 30.62
C ALA A 28 6.78 -17.02 31.33
N ARG A 29 6.91 -17.49 32.57
CA ARG A 29 5.75 -17.91 33.40
C ARG A 29 5.01 -16.73 34.05
N ALA A 30 5.66 -15.58 34.13
CA ALA A 30 5.13 -14.37 34.74
C ALA A 30 5.81 -13.13 34.16
N ILE A 31 5.23 -11.96 34.41
CA ILE A 31 5.85 -10.65 34.21
C ILE A 31 6.09 -10.06 35.61
N ASN A 32 7.35 -10.08 36.09
CA ASN A 32 7.73 -9.63 37.43
C ASN A 32 8.22 -8.16 37.44
N GLU A 33 8.53 -7.63 38.63
CA GLU A 33 8.99 -6.26 38.80
C GLU A 33 10.33 -5.98 38.12
N ASP A 34 11.26 -6.94 38.10
CA ASP A 34 12.55 -6.79 37.42
C ASP A 34 12.39 -6.64 35.91
N MET A 35 11.47 -7.41 35.30
CA MET A 35 11.10 -7.22 33.89
C MET A 35 10.53 -5.83 33.65
N LYS A 36 9.59 -5.36 34.49
CA LYS A 36 9.04 -3.99 34.35
C LYS A 36 10.13 -2.93 34.46
N LEU A 37 11.05 -3.08 35.43
CA LEU A 37 12.18 -2.18 35.61
C LEU A 37 13.14 -2.21 34.42
N ALA A 38 13.37 -3.39 33.83
CA ALA A 38 14.19 -3.54 32.62
C ALA A 38 13.57 -2.80 31.42
N ALA A 39 12.25 -2.89 31.22
CA ALA A 39 11.53 -2.11 30.22
C ALA A 39 11.69 -0.59 30.45
N VAL A 40 11.54 -0.12 31.69
CA VAL A 40 11.71 1.31 32.03
C VAL A 40 13.13 1.77 31.71
N LYS A 41 14.16 1.00 32.12
CA LYS A 41 15.56 1.33 31.85
C LYS A 41 15.86 1.33 30.35
N ALA A 42 15.33 0.36 29.60
CA ALA A 42 15.50 0.28 28.15
C ALA A 42 14.92 1.51 27.43
N LEU A 43 13.69 1.91 27.77
CA LEU A 43 13.06 3.11 27.21
C LEU A 43 13.80 4.40 27.59
N ALA A 44 14.25 4.50 28.84
CA ALA A 44 15.00 5.67 29.32
C ALA A 44 16.38 5.80 28.66
N SER A 45 17.06 4.68 28.40
CA SER A 45 18.32 4.66 27.65
C SER A 45 18.09 5.08 26.21
N LEU A 46 17.11 4.48 25.55
CA LEU A 46 16.78 4.75 24.15
C LEU A 46 16.41 6.23 23.91
N ALA A 47 15.72 6.87 24.85
CA ALA A 47 15.36 8.28 24.74
C ALA A 47 16.58 9.22 24.66
N ARG A 48 17.76 8.77 25.12
CA ARG A 48 19.02 9.53 25.12
C ARG A 48 19.88 9.26 23.89
N GLU A 49 19.50 8.31 23.07
CA GLU A 49 20.19 8.02 21.82
C GLU A 49 19.74 8.98 20.71
N GLU A 50 20.57 9.12 19.68
CA GLU A 50 20.24 9.91 18.50
C GLU A 50 18.99 9.34 17.82
N VAL A 51 18.01 10.19 17.50
CA VAL A 51 16.74 9.75 16.93
C VAL A 51 16.85 9.60 15.41
N PRO A 52 16.52 8.44 14.83
CA PRO A 52 16.57 8.24 13.39
C PRO A 52 15.64 9.19 12.63
N ASP A 53 16.07 9.59 11.42
CA ASP A 53 15.27 10.45 10.53
C ASP A 53 13.90 9.86 10.18
N SER A 54 13.75 8.53 10.18
CA SER A 54 12.47 7.85 9.96
C SER A 54 11.42 8.24 11.02
N VAL A 55 11.84 8.42 12.27
CA VAL A 55 10.98 8.88 13.36
C VAL A 55 10.63 10.34 13.17
N SER A 56 11.59 11.18 12.83
CA SER A 56 11.36 12.60 12.53
C SER A 56 10.33 12.78 11.40
N LYS A 57 10.45 12.01 10.32
CA LYS A 57 9.50 12.01 9.19
C LYS A 57 8.10 11.56 9.59
N ALA A 58 7.98 10.52 10.42
CA ALA A 58 6.69 10.00 10.88
C ALA A 58 5.88 10.98 11.74
N TYR A 59 6.52 12.04 12.25
CA TYR A 59 5.91 13.09 13.07
C TYR A 59 6.08 14.49 12.43
N GLY A 60 6.03 14.59 11.11
CA GLY A 60 5.98 15.88 10.42
C GLY A 60 7.32 16.62 10.35
N ASN A 61 8.44 15.90 10.24
CA ASN A 61 9.81 16.41 10.17
C ASN A 61 10.28 17.19 11.42
N GLU A 62 9.67 16.94 12.57
CA GLU A 62 10.14 17.46 13.85
C GLU A 62 11.45 16.75 14.27
N LYS A 63 12.46 17.52 14.69
CA LYS A 63 13.70 16.96 15.23
C LYS A 63 13.56 16.68 16.71
N PHE A 64 13.71 15.42 17.08
CA PHE A 64 13.67 14.99 18.47
C PHE A 64 15.08 14.88 19.04
N SER A 65 15.28 15.43 20.22
CA SER A 65 16.51 15.28 21.00
C SER A 65 16.16 15.24 22.48
N PHE A 66 16.91 14.47 23.26
CA PHE A 66 16.63 14.31 24.69
C PHE A 66 16.58 15.66 25.40
N GLY A 67 15.46 15.93 26.08
CA GLY A 67 15.24 17.22 26.73
C GLY A 67 13.84 17.35 27.32
N PRO A 68 13.46 18.54 27.82
CA PRO A 68 12.18 18.75 28.50
C PRO A 68 10.95 18.31 27.68
N ASN A 69 11.04 18.35 26.35
CA ASN A 69 9.97 17.97 25.42
C ASN A 69 10.14 16.56 24.80
N TYR A 70 11.17 15.81 25.21
CA TYR A 70 11.44 14.45 24.76
C TYR A 70 12.25 13.69 25.83
N ILE A 71 11.54 13.12 26.79
CA ILE A 71 12.12 12.23 27.82
C ILE A 71 11.71 10.77 27.66
N ILE A 72 10.80 10.49 26.72
CA ILE A 72 10.28 9.15 26.41
C ILE A 72 10.30 8.99 24.89
N PRO A 73 10.75 7.84 24.35
CA PRO A 73 10.74 7.61 22.90
C PRO A 73 9.33 7.73 22.33
N LYS A 74 9.20 8.12 21.07
CA LYS A 74 7.88 8.21 20.42
C LYS A 74 7.35 6.79 20.11
N PRO A 75 6.02 6.58 20.15
CA PRO A 75 5.41 5.26 19.90
C PRO A 75 5.80 4.55 18.58
N PHE A 76 6.33 5.28 17.60
CA PHE A 76 6.71 4.75 16.29
C PHE A 76 8.22 4.67 16.10
N ASP A 77 9.00 4.78 17.17
CA ASP A 77 10.44 4.56 17.09
C ASP A 77 10.72 3.04 16.92
N PRO A 78 11.25 2.62 15.75
CA PRO A 78 11.47 1.19 15.45
C PRO A 78 12.44 0.55 16.44
N ARG A 79 13.32 1.35 17.04
CA ARG A 79 14.33 0.85 17.97
C ARG A 79 13.71 0.35 19.28
N VAL A 80 12.48 0.74 19.62
CA VAL A 80 11.85 0.35 20.90
C VAL A 80 11.74 -1.17 21.03
N LEU A 81 11.36 -1.89 19.97
CA LEU A 81 11.31 -3.36 20.03
C LEU A 81 12.71 -3.95 20.28
N LEU A 82 13.73 -3.42 19.61
CA LEU A 82 15.12 -3.91 19.69
C LEU A 82 15.77 -3.64 21.05
N HIS A 83 15.22 -2.72 21.83
CA HIS A 83 15.70 -2.42 23.18
C HIS A 83 14.85 -3.11 24.25
N VAL A 84 13.52 -2.99 24.16
CA VAL A 84 12.62 -3.43 25.21
C VAL A 84 12.46 -4.95 25.22
N ALA A 85 12.25 -5.60 24.06
CA ALA A 85 12.04 -7.04 24.04
C ALA A 85 13.27 -7.83 24.52
N PRO A 86 14.51 -7.52 24.09
CA PRO A 86 15.72 -8.14 24.63
C PRO A 86 15.92 -7.87 26.13
N ALA A 87 15.70 -6.63 26.59
CA ALA A 87 15.82 -6.31 28.01
C ALA A 87 14.83 -7.12 28.88
N ILE A 88 13.60 -7.29 28.38
CA ILE A 88 12.57 -8.11 29.05
C ILE A 88 12.93 -9.59 29.03
N ALA A 89 13.38 -10.10 27.89
CA ALA A 89 13.81 -11.48 27.75
C ALA A 89 14.99 -11.79 28.68
N GLN A 90 15.98 -10.89 28.75
CA GLN A 90 17.12 -11.00 29.65
C GLN A 90 16.68 -11.00 31.11
N ALA A 91 15.86 -10.03 31.53
CA ALA A 91 15.36 -9.98 32.90
C ALA A 91 14.54 -11.23 33.27
N ALA A 92 13.77 -11.78 32.33
CA ALA A 92 13.04 -13.03 32.54
C ALA A 92 13.97 -14.25 32.71
N MET A 93 15.11 -14.27 32.00
CA MET A 93 16.15 -15.30 32.18
C MET A 93 16.87 -15.13 33.52
N ASP A 94 17.29 -13.91 33.86
CA ASP A 94 18.04 -13.61 35.08
C ASP A 94 17.23 -13.92 36.35
N THR A 95 15.91 -13.66 36.31
CA THR A 95 14.99 -13.96 37.41
C THR A 95 14.45 -15.39 37.40
N GLY A 96 14.87 -16.23 36.45
CA GLY A 96 14.50 -17.65 36.39
C GLY A 96 13.05 -17.94 35.98
N VAL A 97 12.31 -16.97 35.46
CA VAL A 97 10.92 -17.16 34.99
C VAL A 97 10.83 -17.59 33.52
N ALA A 98 11.92 -17.48 32.76
CA ALA A 98 12.05 -17.96 31.39
C ALA A 98 12.05 -19.50 31.31
N ARG A 99 11.25 -20.06 30.39
CA ARG A 99 11.22 -21.51 30.12
C ARG A 99 12.00 -21.90 28.87
N GLN A 100 12.23 -20.95 27.97
CA GLN A 100 13.01 -21.12 26.75
C GLN A 100 14.08 -20.01 26.71
N PRO A 101 15.22 -20.17 27.41
CA PRO A 101 16.27 -19.18 27.41
C PRO A 101 16.84 -18.96 26.00
N ILE A 102 17.18 -17.70 25.70
CA ILE A 102 17.89 -17.31 24.48
C ILE A 102 19.38 -17.54 24.73
N THR A 103 20.00 -18.40 23.91
CA THR A 103 21.42 -18.77 24.05
C THR A 103 22.37 -17.76 23.42
N ASP A 104 21.88 -16.99 22.45
CA ASP A 104 22.64 -15.97 21.72
C ASP A 104 21.76 -14.74 21.56
N MET A 105 22.01 -13.72 22.39
CA MET A 105 21.22 -12.50 22.40
C MET A 105 21.43 -11.67 21.13
N ALA A 106 22.63 -11.69 20.55
CA ALA A 106 22.92 -10.95 19.31
C ALA A 106 22.07 -11.52 18.16
N LYS A 107 22.06 -12.85 18.00
CA LYS A 107 21.23 -13.52 16.99
C LYS A 107 19.73 -13.32 17.23
N TYR A 108 19.29 -13.24 18.49
CA TYR A 108 17.89 -12.93 18.80
C TYR A 108 17.53 -11.49 18.39
N ILE A 109 18.41 -10.52 18.63
CA ILE A 109 18.21 -9.14 18.18
C ILE A 109 18.15 -9.06 16.66
N GLU A 110 19.04 -9.75 15.94
CA GLU A 110 18.99 -9.85 14.47
C GLU A 110 17.67 -10.47 13.98
N GLN A 111 17.16 -11.50 14.68
CA GLN A 111 15.86 -12.09 14.38
C GLN A 111 14.73 -11.10 14.65
N LEU A 112 14.76 -10.37 15.76
CA LEU A 112 13.78 -9.35 16.06
C LEU A 112 13.78 -8.24 15.02
N GLU A 113 14.96 -7.77 14.62
CA GLU A 113 15.15 -6.79 13.56
C GLU A 113 14.59 -7.29 12.22
N SER A 114 14.79 -8.57 11.89
CA SER A 114 14.21 -9.20 10.71
C SER A 114 12.68 -9.43 10.80
N SER A 115 12.15 -9.51 12.03
CA SER A 115 10.73 -9.74 12.34
C SER A 115 9.94 -8.42 12.50
N GLN A 116 10.66 -7.33 12.73
CA GLN A 116 10.17 -5.97 12.78
C GLN A 116 9.79 -5.58 11.35
N GLY A 117 8.63 -6.07 10.96
CA GLY A 117 8.22 -6.18 9.58
C GLY A 117 8.14 -4.81 8.93
N LYS A 118 9.16 -4.52 8.11
CA LYS A 118 9.19 -3.43 7.13
C LYS A 118 7.86 -3.32 6.37
N SER A 119 7.18 -4.45 6.23
CA SER A 119 5.82 -4.60 5.75
C SER A 119 4.78 -3.71 6.44
N LYS A 120 4.61 -3.89 7.75
CA LYS A 120 3.65 -3.11 8.57
C LYS A 120 4.12 -1.68 8.75
N GLU A 121 5.42 -1.44 8.80
CA GLU A 121 5.98 -0.09 8.90
C GLU A 121 5.61 0.74 7.65
N ILE A 122 5.81 0.20 6.44
CA ILE A 122 5.48 0.90 5.20
C ILE A 122 3.98 1.20 5.11
N MET A 123 3.11 0.21 5.39
CA MET A 123 1.66 0.48 5.40
C MET A 123 1.27 1.50 6.47
N ARG A 124 1.93 1.48 7.63
CA ARG A 124 1.68 2.48 8.68
C ARG A 124 2.10 3.88 8.25
N ILE A 125 3.20 4.03 7.52
CA ILE A 125 3.62 5.31 6.93
C ILE A 125 2.54 5.82 5.95
N ILE A 126 2.07 4.95 5.05
CA ILE A 126 1.01 5.28 4.09
C ILE A 126 -0.29 5.69 4.81
N ILE A 127 -0.71 4.91 5.81
CA ILE A 127 -1.91 5.20 6.60
C ILE A 127 -1.77 6.52 7.35
N ASN A 128 -0.62 6.79 7.98
CA ASN A 128 -0.39 8.06 8.69
C ASN A 128 -0.39 9.26 7.73
N LYS A 129 0.16 9.10 6.52
CA LYS A 129 0.10 10.12 5.46
C LYS A 129 -1.35 10.38 5.04
N ALA A 130 -2.15 9.32 4.82
CA ALA A 130 -3.57 9.43 4.52
C ALA A 130 -4.35 10.19 5.63
N LYS A 131 -4.07 9.89 6.91
CA LYS A 131 -4.69 10.57 8.06
C LYS A 131 -4.37 12.07 8.16
N SER A 132 -3.27 12.54 7.59
CA SER A 132 -2.86 13.95 7.70
C SER A 132 -3.81 14.91 6.97
N ASP A 133 -4.45 14.46 5.89
CA ASP A 133 -5.44 15.22 5.10
C ASP A 133 -6.44 14.23 4.47
N PRO A 134 -7.40 13.71 5.27
CA PRO A 134 -8.30 12.64 4.83
C PRO A 134 -9.20 13.07 3.67
N LYS A 135 -9.28 12.23 2.63
CA LYS A 135 -10.04 12.48 1.39
C LYS A 135 -11.34 11.69 1.32
N LYS A 136 -12.25 12.10 0.43
CA LYS A 136 -13.51 11.40 0.15
C LYS A 136 -13.28 10.22 -0.80
N VAL A 137 -13.52 9.01 -0.31
CA VAL A 137 -13.34 7.78 -1.10
C VAL A 137 -14.71 7.14 -1.34
N VAL A 138 -15.12 7.04 -2.60
CA VAL A 138 -16.38 6.39 -2.96
C VAL A 138 -16.17 4.90 -3.20
N PHE A 139 -17.07 4.08 -2.64
CA PHE A 139 -17.12 2.63 -2.81
C PHE A 139 -18.33 2.26 -3.67
N SER A 140 -18.10 1.62 -4.82
CA SER A 140 -19.19 1.26 -5.74
C SER A 140 -20.03 0.07 -5.28
N GLU A 141 -19.54 -0.71 -4.32
CA GLU A 141 -20.23 -1.87 -3.73
C GLU A 141 -20.61 -1.61 -2.27
N GLY A 142 -21.33 -0.51 -2.00
CA GLY A 142 -21.71 -0.12 -0.63
C GLY A 142 -22.57 -1.14 0.12
N GLU A 143 -23.21 -2.07 -0.60
CA GLU A 143 -23.99 -3.17 -0.04
C GLU A 143 -23.13 -4.38 0.42
N ASP A 144 -21.82 -4.40 0.21
CA ASP A 144 -20.95 -5.53 0.58
C ASP A 144 -20.51 -5.48 2.05
N ASP A 145 -20.57 -6.62 2.75
CA ASP A 145 -20.29 -6.71 4.19
C ASP A 145 -18.83 -6.35 4.52
N LYS A 146 -17.87 -6.67 3.65
CA LYS A 146 -16.45 -6.34 3.86
C LYS A 146 -16.21 -4.86 3.66
N ILE A 147 -16.87 -4.25 2.68
CA ILE A 147 -16.82 -2.80 2.43
C ILE A 147 -17.39 -2.05 3.64
N LEU A 148 -18.52 -2.49 4.20
CA LEU A 148 -19.11 -1.87 5.39
C LEU A 148 -18.18 -1.96 6.61
N ARG A 149 -17.58 -3.12 6.86
CA ARG A 149 -16.59 -3.30 7.95
C ARG A 149 -15.34 -2.46 7.73
N ALA A 150 -14.86 -2.37 6.49
CA ALA A 150 -13.72 -1.52 6.15
C ALA A 150 -14.05 -0.04 6.35
N ALA A 151 -15.25 0.40 5.95
CA ALA A 151 -15.71 1.77 6.14
C ALA A 151 -15.73 2.18 7.62
N GLN A 152 -16.15 1.29 8.52
CA GLN A 152 -16.04 1.53 9.97
C GLN A 152 -14.59 1.78 10.40
N THR A 153 -13.67 0.87 10.04
CA THR A 153 -12.25 1.05 10.37
C THR A 153 -11.68 2.34 9.79
N LEU A 154 -12.03 2.68 8.55
CA LEU A 154 -11.56 3.89 7.87
C LEU A 154 -12.02 5.17 8.57
N VAL A 155 -13.25 5.19 9.09
CA VAL A 155 -13.81 6.31 9.87
C VAL A 155 -13.19 6.38 11.26
N GLU A 156 -13.18 5.26 12.01
CA GLU A 156 -12.65 5.20 13.39
C GLU A 156 -11.16 5.59 13.45
N GLU A 157 -10.38 5.15 12.46
CA GLU A 157 -8.96 5.47 12.36
C GLU A 157 -8.71 6.85 11.72
N GLY A 158 -9.72 7.49 11.14
CA GLY A 158 -9.59 8.80 10.48
C GLY A 158 -8.77 8.78 9.18
N ILE A 159 -8.79 7.66 8.45
CA ILE A 159 -8.00 7.45 7.23
C ILE A 159 -8.61 8.19 6.03
N CYS A 160 -9.93 8.10 5.88
CA CYS A 160 -10.67 8.73 4.79
C CYS A 160 -12.12 9.01 5.19
N ARG A 161 -12.86 9.70 4.32
CA ARG A 161 -14.31 9.90 4.44
C ARG A 161 -15.01 9.00 3.42
N PRO A 162 -15.45 7.79 3.80
CA PRO A 162 -16.09 6.87 2.86
C PRO A 162 -17.43 7.43 2.34
N ILE A 163 -17.78 7.06 1.11
CA ILE A 163 -19.10 7.26 0.52
C ILE A 163 -19.55 5.92 -0.05
N LEU A 164 -20.71 5.43 0.35
CA LEU A 164 -21.21 4.11 -0.06
C LEU A 164 -22.26 4.27 -1.16
N VAL A 165 -22.07 3.62 -2.31
CA VAL A 165 -23.06 3.61 -3.39
C VAL A 165 -23.86 2.31 -3.35
N GLY A 166 -25.18 2.42 -3.29
CA GLY A 166 -26.10 1.26 -3.29
C GLY A 166 -27.49 1.60 -2.76
N ASP A 167 -28.35 0.58 -2.65
CA ASP A 167 -29.70 0.75 -2.10
C ASP A 167 -29.63 1.18 -0.63
N ARG A 168 -30.16 2.36 -0.32
CA ARG A 168 -30.05 2.96 1.03
C ARG A 168 -30.60 2.04 2.11
N LYS A 169 -31.77 1.46 1.90
CA LYS A 169 -32.45 0.62 2.89
C LYS A 169 -31.68 -0.66 3.15
N LYS A 170 -31.09 -1.26 2.10
CA LYS A 170 -30.26 -2.47 2.27
C LYS A 170 -28.97 -2.19 3.02
N ILE A 171 -28.32 -1.07 2.73
CA ILE A 171 -27.08 -0.67 3.41
C ILE A 171 -27.37 -0.44 4.90
N GLU A 172 -28.39 0.35 5.22
CA GLU A 172 -28.79 0.63 6.61
C GLU A 172 -29.17 -0.66 7.36
N GLN A 173 -29.94 -1.56 6.74
CA GLN A 173 -30.28 -2.86 7.34
C GLN A 173 -29.03 -3.71 7.61
N LYS A 174 -28.09 -3.78 6.66
CA LYS A 174 -26.85 -4.54 6.84
C LYS A 174 -25.97 -3.95 7.94
N MET A 175 -25.93 -2.63 8.08
CA MET A 175 -25.19 -1.99 9.18
C MET A 175 -25.76 -2.41 10.54
N VAL A 176 -27.09 -2.48 10.67
CA VAL A 176 -27.75 -3.02 11.87
C VAL A 176 -27.40 -4.50 12.10
N ASP A 177 -27.54 -5.34 11.07
CA ASP A 177 -27.28 -6.78 11.16
C ASP A 177 -25.82 -7.08 11.55
N LEU A 178 -24.88 -6.25 11.10
CA LEU A 178 -23.45 -6.36 11.36
C LEU A 178 -23.02 -5.66 12.68
N ASN A 179 -23.95 -5.01 13.39
CA ASN A 179 -23.70 -4.17 14.58
C ASN A 179 -22.65 -3.07 14.34
N LEU A 180 -22.75 -2.36 13.20
CA LEU A 180 -21.86 -1.27 12.85
C LEU A 180 -22.51 0.07 13.24
N ASP A 181 -21.88 0.81 14.13
CA ASP A 181 -22.24 2.20 14.44
C ASP A 181 -21.47 3.15 13.51
N LEU A 182 -21.88 3.18 12.25
CA LEU A 182 -21.17 3.87 11.18
C LEU A 182 -22.00 5.06 10.65
N GLU A 183 -21.54 6.28 10.87
CA GLU A 183 -22.12 7.47 10.27
C GLU A 183 -21.38 7.79 8.96
N VAL A 184 -22.00 7.47 7.82
CA VAL A 184 -21.39 7.59 6.49
C VAL A 184 -22.38 8.10 5.45
N GLN A 185 -21.88 8.82 4.44
CA GLN A 185 -22.70 9.22 3.30
C GLN A 185 -23.07 7.99 2.47
N ILE A 186 -24.37 7.80 2.23
CA ILE A 186 -24.91 6.78 1.34
C ILE A 186 -25.55 7.48 0.14
N GLU A 187 -25.17 7.10 -1.06
CA GLU A 187 -25.76 7.57 -2.32
C GLU A 187 -26.49 6.42 -3.01
N ASP A 188 -27.81 6.54 -3.13
CA ASP A 188 -28.64 5.58 -3.84
C ASP A 188 -28.90 6.10 -5.28
N PRO A 189 -28.36 5.44 -6.32
CA PRO A 189 -28.53 5.91 -7.69
C PRO A 189 -29.98 5.96 -8.19
N SER A 190 -30.91 5.30 -7.51
CA SER A 190 -32.32 5.27 -7.90
C SER A 190 -33.08 6.52 -7.49
N ASP A 191 -32.67 7.18 -6.40
CA ASP A 191 -33.31 8.37 -5.81
C ASP A 191 -32.42 9.62 -5.79
N SER A 192 -31.11 9.50 -6.06
CA SER A 192 -30.18 10.62 -5.98
C SER A 192 -30.46 11.72 -7.01
N GLU A 193 -30.49 12.97 -6.55
CA GLU A 193 -30.66 14.17 -7.38
C GLU A 193 -29.52 14.36 -8.39
N LEU A 194 -28.35 13.78 -8.11
CA LEU A 194 -27.16 13.84 -8.97
C LEU A 194 -27.31 13.02 -10.26
N THR A 195 -28.24 12.06 -10.26
CA THR A 195 -28.38 11.05 -11.31
C THR A 195 -28.61 11.63 -12.71
N GLU A 196 -29.42 12.67 -12.82
CA GLU A 196 -29.72 13.28 -14.12
C GLU A 196 -28.51 14.04 -14.66
N GLY A 197 -27.86 14.86 -13.84
CA GLY A 197 -26.63 15.57 -14.22
C GLY A 197 -25.50 14.61 -14.61
N TYR A 198 -25.37 13.48 -13.90
CA TYR A 198 -24.40 12.45 -14.27
C TYR A 198 -24.73 11.76 -15.60
N ALA A 199 -26.01 11.56 -15.91
CA ALA A 199 -26.42 10.98 -17.19
C ALA A 199 -26.14 11.94 -18.35
N GLU A 200 -26.38 13.24 -18.17
CA GLU A 200 -26.08 14.27 -19.15
C GLU A 200 -24.58 14.37 -19.43
N GLU A 201 -23.76 14.38 -18.38
CA GLU A 201 -22.30 14.43 -18.54
C GLU A 201 -21.76 13.14 -19.18
N LEU A 202 -22.26 11.95 -18.79
CA LEU A 202 -21.89 10.70 -19.46
C LEU A 202 -22.26 10.75 -20.96
N TYR A 203 -23.43 11.29 -21.29
CA TYR A 203 -23.84 11.48 -22.68
C TYR A 203 -22.91 12.46 -23.40
N ARG A 204 -22.55 13.60 -22.79
CA ARG A 204 -21.59 14.56 -23.36
C ARG A 204 -20.25 13.89 -23.70
N LEU A 205 -19.74 13.05 -22.79
CA LEU A 205 -18.47 12.33 -22.95
C LEU A 205 -18.54 11.21 -24.02
N ARG A 206 -19.73 10.62 -24.25
CA ARG A 206 -19.85 9.34 -24.99
C ARG A 206 -20.85 9.32 -26.13
N GLN A 207 -21.54 10.41 -26.43
CA GLN A 207 -22.53 10.50 -27.52
C GLN A 207 -21.95 10.10 -28.88
N ARG A 208 -20.69 10.49 -29.16
CA ARG A 208 -19.97 10.09 -30.39
C ARG A 208 -19.37 8.68 -30.35
N LYS A 209 -19.58 7.95 -29.24
CA LYS A 209 -19.18 6.56 -29.03
C LYS A 209 -20.40 5.65 -28.88
N GLY A 210 -21.56 6.10 -29.38
CA GLY A 210 -22.77 5.29 -29.54
C GLY A 210 -23.71 5.25 -28.34
N LEU A 211 -23.45 5.99 -27.26
CA LEU A 211 -24.36 6.05 -26.12
C LEU A 211 -25.47 7.07 -26.36
N THR A 212 -26.73 6.62 -26.25
CA THR A 212 -27.91 7.48 -26.26
C THR A 212 -28.22 8.03 -24.86
N MET A 213 -28.91 9.17 -24.78
CA MET A 213 -29.32 9.75 -23.49
C MET A 213 -30.15 8.78 -22.64
N SER A 214 -31.05 8.02 -23.26
CA SER A 214 -31.88 7.01 -22.57
C SER A 214 -31.03 5.88 -21.98
N GLU A 215 -29.97 5.46 -22.67
CA GLU A 215 -29.01 4.50 -22.14
C GLU A 215 -28.19 5.07 -21.00
N CYS A 216 -27.72 6.32 -21.10
CA CYS A 216 -26.99 6.98 -20.02
C CYS A 216 -27.83 7.07 -18.74
N ARG A 217 -29.09 7.50 -18.84
CA ARG A 217 -30.04 7.50 -17.70
C ARG A 217 -30.23 6.10 -17.10
N ARG A 218 -30.36 5.08 -17.94
CA ARG A 218 -30.45 3.67 -17.49
C ARG A 218 -29.17 3.21 -16.81
N ILE A 219 -28.00 3.62 -17.31
CA ILE A 219 -26.70 3.28 -16.74
C ILE A 219 -26.58 3.86 -15.33
N MET A 220 -26.83 5.16 -15.20
CA MET A 220 -26.75 5.88 -13.92
C MET A 220 -27.74 5.35 -12.89
N ARG A 221 -29.02 5.17 -13.26
CA ARG A 221 -30.08 4.83 -12.28
C ARG A 221 -30.00 3.42 -11.71
N ARG A 222 -29.61 2.43 -12.53
CA ARG A 222 -29.81 1.02 -12.15
C ARG A 222 -28.85 0.00 -12.75
N LYS A 223 -28.15 0.32 -13.84
CA LYS A 223 -27.33 -0.68 -14.54
C LYS A 223 -25.95 -0.84 -13.93
N SER A 224 -25.35 0.25 -13.43
CA SER A 224 -23.94 0.21 -13.03
C SER A 224 -23.61 1.20 -11.92
N ARG A 225 -23.50 0.68 -10.69
CA ARG A 225 -22.97 1.41 -9.53
C ARG A 225 -21.56 1.94 -9.80
N ALA A 226 -20.73 1.17 -10.50
CA ALA A 226 -19.38 1.58 -10.88
C ALA A 226 -19.37 2.83 -11.79
N HIS A 227 -20.28 2.96 -12.77
CA HIS A 227 -20.38 4.20 -13.54
C HIS A 227 -20.85 5.38 -12.68
N PHE A 228 -21.84 5.17 -11.82
CA PHE A 228 -22.33 6.22 -10.92
C PHE A 228 -21.20 6.74 -10.02
N ALA A 229 -20.48 5.84 -9.34
CA ALA A 229 -19.36 6.18 -8.48
C ALA A 229 -18.19 6.84 -9.26
N THR A 230 -17.94 6.40 -10.49
CA THR A 230 -16.95 7.06 -11.37
C THR A 230 -17.37 8.50 -11.71
N MET A 231 -18.66 8.75 -11.95
CA MET A 231 -19.18 10.10 -12.18
C MET A 231 -19.05 10.98 -10.94
N MET A 232 -19.21 10.43 -9.73
CA MET A 232 -18.93 11.17 -8.49
C MET A 232 -17.50 11.70 -8.43
N VAL A 233 -16.52 10.91 -8.86
CA VAL A 233 -15.12 11.36 -8.95
C VAL A 233 -14.93 12.37 -10.08
N GLN A 234 -15.55 12.15 -11.23
CA GLN A 234 -15.47 13.06 -12.38
C GLN A 234 -16.01 14.45 -12.04
N MET A 235 -17.15 14.51 -11.35
CA MET A 235 -17.91 15.72 -11.07
C MET A 235 -17.57 16.35 -9.70
N GLY A 236 -16.62 15.78 -8.95
CA GLY A 236 -16.05 16.38 -7.73
C GLY A 236 -16.83 16.11 -6.44
N GLN A 237 -17.74 15.13 -6.42
CA GLN A 237 -18.43 14.69 -5.20
C GLN A 237 -17.57 13.72 -4.36
N ALA A 238 -16.65 13.01 -5.00
CA ALA A 238 -15.64 12.16 -4.37
C ALA A 238 -14.25 12.47 -4.94
N ASP A 239 -13.19 12.18 -4.17
CA ASP A 239 -11.81 12.41 -4.58
C ASP A 239 -11.18 11.17 -5.24
N ALA A 240 -11.56 9.98 -4.78
CA ALA A 240 -11.10 8.71 -5.32
C ALA A 240 -12.21 7.65 -5.36
N LEU A 241 -12.08 6.66 -6.25
CA LEU A 241 -12.97 5.50 -6.35
C LEU A 241 -12.22 4.21 -5.99
N LEU A 242 -12.83 3.39 -5.14
CA LEU A 242 -12.44 2.01 -4.91
C LEU A 242 -13.63 1.08 -5.19
N GLY A 243 -13.43 0.04 -6.00
CA GLY A 243 -14.50 -0.90 -6.29
C GLY A 243 -14.02 -2.21 -6.89
N GLY A 244 -14.92 -3.16 -7.14
CA GLY A 244 -14.60 -4.45 -7.77
C GLY A 244 -14.56 -5.67 -6.85
N ILE A 245 -14.98 -5.53 -5.59
CA ILE A 245 -14.95 -6.64 -4.61
C ILE A 245 -15.84 -7.83 -5.02
N ASP A 246 -16.95 -7.57 -5.72
CA ASP A 246 -17.92 -8.58 -6.20
C ASP A 246 -18.03 -8.69 -7.74
N THR A 247 -17.49 -7.73 -8.51
CA THR A 247 -17.56 -7.71 -9.99
C THR A 247 -16.33 -8.27 -10.67
N HIS A 248 -16.42 -8.51 -11.99
CA HIS A 248 -15.23 -8.85 -12.77
C HIS A 248 -14.40 -7.60 -13.06
N TYR A 249 -13.08 -7.73 -13.07
CA TYR A 249 -12.16 -6.59 -13.28
C TYR A 249 -12.51 -5.71 -14.50
N PRO A 250 -12.84 -6.25 -15.69
CA PRO A 250 -13.24 -5.44 -16.85
C PRO A 250 -14.53 -4.63 -16.63
N GLU A 251 -15.41 -5.04 -15.73
CA GLU A 251 -16.67 -4.34 -15.44
C GLU A 251 -16.45 -3.13 -14.53
N THR A 252 -15.42 -3.15 -13.70
CA THR A 252 -15.04 -2.03 -12.81
C THR A 252 -14.13 -1.02 -13.52
N ILE A 253 -13.11 -1.49 -14.25
CA ILE A 253 -12.14 -0.59 -14.90
C ILE A 253 -12.72 0.12 -16.13
N ARG A 254 -13.65 -0.51 -16.86
CA ARG A 254 -14.25 0.07 -18.07
C ARG A 254 -14.99 1.39 -17.79
N PRO A 255 -15.88 1.51 -16.79
CA PRO A 255 -16.46 2.79 -16.38
C PRO A 255 -15.41 3.88 -16.14
N ALA A 256 -14.37 3.55 -15.36
CA ALA A 256 -13.27 4.47 -15.06
C ALA A 256 -12.56 4.98 -16.32
N LEU A 257 -12.23 4.08 -17.24
CA LEU A 257 -11.62 4.43 -18.53
C LEU A 257 -12.55 5.23 -19.46
N GLN A 258 -13.86 4.97 -19.41
CA GLN A 258 -14.83 5.66 -20.25
C GLN A 258 -15.09 7.10 -19.82
N VAL A 259 -15.07 7.36 -18.50
CA VAL A 259 -15.45 8.64 -17.90
C VAL A 259 -14.22 9.48 -17.55
N LEU A 260 -13.28 8.94 -16.77
CA LEU A 260 -12.10 9.67 -16.28
C LEU A 260 -10.97 9.67 -17.32
N GLY A 261 -10.80 8.53 -18.00
CA GLY A 261 -9.73 8.32 -18.95
C GLY A 261 -8.35 8.18 -18.31
N LYS A 262 -7.37 7.93 -19.18
CA LYS A 262 -5.93 7.90 -18.84
C LYS A 262 -5.32 9.30 -18.93
N LYS A 263 -4.18 9.49 -18.27
CA LYS A 263 -3.34 10.70 -18.43
C LYS A 263 -2.97 10.91 -19.89
N GLU A 264 -2.89 12.17 -20.28
CA GLU A 264 -2.47 12.56 -21.63
C GLU A 264 -1.06 12.05 -21.92
N GLY A 265 -0.82 11.62 -23.16
CA GLY A 265 0.48 11.09 -23.59
C GLY A 265 0.76 9.62 -23.24
N LEU A 266 -0.02 8.99 -22.34
CA LEU A 266 0.11 7.56 -22.07
C LEU A 266 -0.56 6.72 -23.15
N SER A 267 -0.08 5.50 -23.38
CA SER A 267 -0.70 4.51 -24.28
C SER A 267 -1.89 3.79 -23.64
N SER A 268 -1.78 3.42 -22.37
CA SER A 268 -2.76 2.65 -21.62
C SER A 268 -2.69 2.99 -20.12
N VAL A 269 -3.34 2.17 -19.28
CA VAL A 269 -3.24 2.24 -17.82
C VAL A 269 -2.55 0.98 -17.35
N HIS A 270 -1.86 1.04 -16.22
CA HIS A 270 -0.92 -0.01 -15.81
C HIS A 270 -1.21 -0.45 -14.38
N GLY A 271 -0.99 -1.73 -14.07
CA GLY A 271 -1.21 -2.25 -12.73
C GLY A 271 0.08 -2.57 -11.98
N LEU A 272 0.17 -2.10 -10.74
CA LEU A 272 1.26 -2.36 -9.82
C LEU A 272 0.76 -3.17 -8.63
N TYR A 273 1.47 -4.22 -8.23
CA TYR A 273 1.31 -4.78 -6.88
C TYR A 273 2.47 -4.34 -6.00
N MET A 274 2.14 -3.96 -4.78
CA MET A 274 3.10 -3.89 -3.70
C MET A 274 3.14 -5.24 -2.99
N MET A 275 4.25 -5.95 -3.15
CA MET A 275 4.51 -7.26 -2.55
C MET A 275 5.34 -7.09 -1.30
N VAL A 276 4.75 -7.49 -0.19
CA VAL A 276 5.20 -7.14 1.13
C VAL A 276 5.69 -8.40 1.84
N PHE A 277 7.01 -8.52 1.97
CA PHE A 277 7.68 -9.64 2.64
C PHE A 277 8.17 -9.22 4.03
N LYS A 278 8.52 -10.20 4.87
CA LYS A 278 9.19 -9.93 6.15
C LYS A 278 10.47 -9.10 5.99
N LYS A 279 11.25 -9.38 4.95
CA LYS A 279 12.58 -8.79 4.71
C LYS A 279 12.56 -7.49 3.90
N GLY A 280 11.43 -7.11 3.30
CA GLY A 280 11.34 -5.93 2.45
C GLY A 280 10.10 -5.87 1.57
N VAL A 281 10.01 -4.83 0.75
CA VAL A 281 8.90 -4.58 -0.17
C VAL A 281 9.42 -4.51 -1.59
N TYR A 282 8.69 -5.16 -2.50
CA TYR A 282 8.92 -5.12 -3.94
C TYR A 282 7.66 -4.65 -4.64
N PHE A 283 7.83 -3.92 -5.73
CA PHE A 283 6.76 -3.41 -6.56
C PHE A 283 6.81 -4.12 -7.91
N LEU A 284 5.72 -4.79 -8.30
CA LEU A 284 5.67 -5.67 -9.46
C LEU A 284 4.69 -5.09 -10.49
N ALA A 285 5.15 -4.83 -11.72
CA ALA A 285 4.30 -4.30 -12.81
C ALA A 285 4.77 -4.77 -14.20
N ASP A 286 3.96 -4.79 -15.25
CA ASP A 286 2.51 -4.86 -15.20
C ASP A 286 2.08 -6.30 -14.87
N THR A 287 1.06 -6.40 -14.05
CA THR A 287 0.55 -7.67 -13.49
C THR A 287 -0.94 -7.88 -13.78
N THR A 288 -1.62 -6.90 -14.39
CA THR A 288 -3.09 -6.92 -14.52
C THR A 288 -3.68 -6.38 -15.80
N VAL A 289 -3.05 -5.44 -16.52
CA VAL A 289 -3.73 -4.74 -17.62
C VAL A 289 -3.25 -5.18 -19.00
N THR A 290 -1.96 -4.96 -19.32
CA THR A 290 -1.47 -5.11 -20.69
C THR A 290 -0.90 -6.51 -20.94
N ILE A 291 -1.53 -7.26 -21.85
CA ILE A 291 -1.22 -8.68 -22.11
C ILE A 291 0.19 -8.88 -22.67
N ASP A 292 0.50 -8.22 -23.79
CA ASP A 292 1.81 -8.27 -24.46
C ASP A 292 2.24 -6.84 -24.78
N PRO A 293 2.93 -6.17 -23.83
CA PRO A 293 3.25 -4.75 -23.96
C PRO A 293 4.34 -4.52 -25.01
N THR A 294 4.23 -3.41 -25.74
CA THR A 294 5.31 -2.90 -26.61
C THR A 294 6.49 -2.37 -25.77
N PRO A 295 7.68 -2.13 -26.37
CA PRO A 295 8.78 -1.48 -25.67
C PRO A 295 8.40 -0.12 -25.05
N GLU A 296 7.57 0.66 -25.74
CA GLU A 296 7.06 1.95 -25.27
C GLU A 296 6.14 1.78 -24.06
N GLU A 297 5.23 0.80 -24.09
CA GLU A 297 4.33 0.48 -22.97
C GLU A 297 5.10 -0.04 -21.74
N LEU A 298 6.15 -0.85 -21.95
CA LEU A 298 7.04 -1.30 -20.88
C LEU A 298 7.79 -0.11 -20.25
N ALA A 299 8.29 0.81 -21.08
CA ALA A 299 8.96 2.02 -20.61
C ALA A 299 8.00 2.93 -19.82
N GLU A 300 6.77 3.10 -20.31
CA GLU A 300 5.71 3.83 -19.59
C GLU A 300 5.40 3.18 -18.24
N THR A 301 5.28 1.84 -18.20
CA THR A 301 5.05 1.08 -16.97
C THR A 301 6.16 1.34 -15.95
N ALA A 302 7.42 1.30 -16.38
CA ALA A 302 8.58 1.52 -15.52
C ALA A 302 8.60 2.92 -14.90
N ILE A 303 8.34 3.95 -15.71
CA ILE A 303 8.31 5.34 -15.27
C ILE A 303 7.16 5.57 -14.28
N LEU A 304 5.95 5.10 -14.61
CA LEU A 304 4.79 5.21 -13.72
C LEU A 304 4.98 4.46 -12.40
N ALA A 305 5.59 3.27 -12.44
CA ALA A 305 5.93 2.52 -11.23
C ALA A 305 6.93 3.29 -10.37
N ALA A 306 7.97 3.89 -10.98
CA ALA A 306 8.93 4.71 -10.26
C ALA A 306 8.30 5.95 -9.62
N GLU A 307 7.41 6.65 -10.33
CA GLU A 307 6.63 7.77 -9.78
C GLU A 307 5.80 7.31 -8.58
N LYS A 308 5.09 6.18 -8.69
CA LYS A 308 4.26 5.65 -7.61
C LYS A 308 5.09 5.30 -6.38
N VAL A 309 6.26 4.69 -6.56
CA VAL A 309 7.16 4.34 -5.45
C VAL A 309 7.75 5.58 -4.78
N ARG A 310 8.07 6.63 -5.53
CA ARG A 310 8.49 7.93 -4.97
C ARG A 310 7.40 8.57 -4.12
N MET A 311 6.12 8.46 -4.51
CA MET A 311 4.98 8.97 -3.72
C MET A 311 4.86 8.29 -2.34
N LEU A 312 5.38 7.06 -2.22
CA LEU A 312 5.46 6.31 -0.97
C LEU A 312 6.77 6.57 -0.20
N ASP A 313 7.51 7.62 -0.58
CA ASP A 313 8.76 8.06 0.05
C ASP A 313 9.89 7.00 -0.02
N LEU A 314 9.88 6.18 -1.08
CA LEU A 314 10.89 5.17 -1.39
C LEU A 314 11.67 5.52 -2.65
N GLU A 315 12.99 5.32 -2.62
CA GLU A 315 13.85 5.53 -3.80
C GLU A 315 13.63 4.42 -4.84
N PRO A 316 13.20 4.74 -6.07
CA PRO A 316 12.90 3.73 -7.09
C PRO A 316 14.19 3.15 -7.69
N ARG A 317 14.27 1.82 -7.71
CA ARG A 317 15.33 1.04 -8.35
C ARG A 317 14.69 0.00 -9.23
N VAL A 318 14.73 0.23 -10.54
CA VAL A 318 13.96 -0.51 -11.54
C VAL A 318 14.82 -1.58 -12.20
N ALA A 319 14.33 -2.81 -12.21
CA ALA A 319 14.82 -3.89 -13.06
C ALA A 319 13.80 -4.23 -14.13
N MET A 320 14.20 -4.14 -15.40
CA MET A 320 13.41 -4.57 -16.54
C MET A 320 13.67 -6.06 -16.79
N LEU A 321 12.70 -6.91 -16.43
CA LEU A 321 12.88 -8.35 -16.34
C LEU A 321 12.80 -9.04 -17.70
N SER A 322 13.58 -10.11 -17.82
CA SER A 322 13.64 -11.01 -18.98
C SER A 322 14.18 -12.37 -18.54
N PHE A 323 14.17 -13.34 -19.45
CA PHE A 323 14.93 -14.59 -19.29
C PHE A 323 16.40 -14.44 -19.73
N SER A 324 16.81 -13.27 -20.20
CA SER A 324 18.17 -12.92 -20.62
C SER A 324 18.79 -11.91 -19.64
N ASN A 325 20.12 -11.93 -19.51
CA ASN A 325 20.92 -10.92 -18.82
C ASN A 325 21.77 -10.16 -19.84
N PHE A 326 21.45 -8.89 -20.08
CA PHE A 326 22.26 -7.93 -20.86
C PHE A 326 22.79 -8.48 -22.20
N GLY A 327 21.92 -9.14 -22.96
CA GLY A 327 22.24 -9.73 -24.26
C GLY A 327 22.74 -11.17 -24.23
N SER A 328 22.71 -11.86 -23.09
CA SER A 328 23.10 -13.27 -22.99
C SER A 328 22.29 -14.19 -23.91
N VAL A 329 21.05 -13.82 -24.24
CA VAL A 329 20.22 -14.53 -25.21
C VAL A 329 19.65 -13.56 -26.25
N ASN A 330 20.04 -13.75 -27.52
CA ASN A 330 19.54 -12.94 -28.63
C ASN A 330 18.16 -13.43 -29.12
N HIS A 331 17.10 -12.99 -28.46
CA HIS A 331 15.71 -13.36 -28.79
C HIS A 331 14.82 -12.12 -28.93
N PRO A 332 13.80 -12.10 -29.82
CA PRO A 332 12.89 -10.96 -29.98
C PRO A 332 12.29 -10.44 -28.65
N GLN A 333 11.90 -11.34 -27.75
CA GLN A 333 11.37 -10.95 -26.43
C GLN A 333 12.41 -10.28 -25.52
N ALA A 334 13.68 -10.70 -25.58
CA ALA A 334 14.77 -10.03 -24.85
C ALA A 334 15.07 -8.65 -25.45
N ARG A 335 15.14 -8.55 -26.78
CA ARG A 335 15.33 -7.27 -27.50
C ARG A 335 14.20 -6.28 -27.25
N LYS A 336 12.96 -6.76 -27.06
CA LYS A 336 11.80 -5.95 -26.66
C LYS A 336 12.08 -5.20 -25.35
N VAL A 337 12.60 -5.91 -24.35
CA VAL A 337 12.92 -5.35 -23.03
C VAL A 337 14.17 -4.45 -23.10
N GLN A 338 15.18 -4.82 -23.87
CA GLN A 338 16.35 -3.94 -24.14
C GLN A 338 15.92 -2.60 -24.70
N ARG A 339 15.05 -2.62 -25.72
CA ARG A 339 14.52 -1.39 -26.32
C ARG A 339 13.73 -0.56 -25.32
N ALA A 340 12.96 -1.20 -24.43
CA ALA A 340 12.26 -0.50 -23.35
C ALA A 340 13.25 0.22 -22.40
N VAL A 341 14.35 -0.42 -22.02
CA VAL A 341 15.40 0.19 -21.17
C VAL A 341 16.00 1.43 -21.83
N GLU A 342 16.29 1.38 -23.12
CA GLU A 342 16.78 2.54 -23.89
C GLU A 342 15.77 3.70 -23.83
N ILE A 343 14.49 3.41 -24.08
CA ILE A 343 13.41 4.41 -24.04
C ILE A 343 13.28 5.03 -22.64
N VAL A 344 13.37 4.24 -21.57
CA VAL A 344 13.36 4.79 -20.19
C VAL A 344 14.57 5.70 -19.97
N LYS A 345 15.77 5.29 -20.39
CA LYS A 345 17.00 6.09 -20.25
C LYS A 345 16.92 7.40 -21.04
N GLU A 346 16.21 7.42 -22.17
CA GLU A 346 15.94 8.64 -22.95
C GLU A 346 14.90 9.56 -22.28
N ARG A 347 13.79 9.00 -21.75
CA ARG A 347 12.66 9.76 -21.21
C ARG A 347 12.82 10.18 -19.74
N ALA A 348 13.56 9.41 -18.95
CA ALA A 348 13.79 9.60 -17.52
C ALA A 348 15.26 9.27 -17.17
N PRO A 349 16.23 10.07 -17.63
CA PRO A 349 17.67 9.77 -17.52
C PRO A 349 18.19 9.69 -16.07
N GLU A 350 17.48 10.31 -15.13
CA GLU A 350 17.77 10.29 -13.70
C GLU A 350 17.30 9.00 -13.00
N LEU A 351 16.38 8.25 -13.60
CA LEU A 351 15.86 7.02 -13.02
C LEU A 351 16.93 5.92 -13.00
N ILE A 352 17.10 5.28 -11.84
CA ILE A 352 17.94 4.09 -11.71
C ILE A 352 17.18 2.92 -12.33
N VAL A 353 17.53 2.59 -13.57
CA VAL A 353 16.94 1.50 -14.34
C VAL A 353 18.01 0.66 -15.04
N GLU A 354 17.90 -0.66 -14.93
CA GLU A 354 18.73 -1.60 -15.68
C GLU A 354 17.92 -2.77 -16.24
N GLY A 355 18.48 -3.38 -17.28
CA GLY A 355 17.92 -4.54 -17.95
C GLY A 355 18.41 -4.62 -19.41
N GLU A 356 17.96 -5.61 -20.18
CA GLU A 356 17.08 -6.69 -19.72
C GLU A 356 17.84 -7.64 -18.79
N MET A 357 17.20 -8.10 -17.71
CA MET A 357 17.88 -8.96 -16.72
C MET A 357 16.97 -10.03 -16.13
N GLN A 358 17.58 -11.12 -15.66
CA GLN A 358 16.88 -12.18 -14.94
C GLN A 358 16.49 -11.72 -13.53
N ALA A 359 15.44 -12.35 -12.98
CA ALA A 359 14.85 -11.96 -11.70
C ALA A 359 15.81 -12.18 -10.51
N ASP A 360 16.62 -13.25 -10.54
CA ASP A 360 17.65 -13.54 -9.54
C ASP A 360 18.73 -12.46 -9.53
N THR A 361 19.27 -12.09 -10.71
CA THR A 361 20.21 -10.98 -10.85
C THR A 361 19.65 -9.66 -10.29
N ALA A 362 18.36 -9.42 -10.46
CA ALA A 362 17.71 -8.19 -10.01
C ALA A 362 17.56 -8.09 -8.48
N VAL A 363 17.42 -9.22 -7.78
CA VAL A 363 17.04 -9.25 -6.35
C VAL A 363 18.12 -9.80 -5.41
N VAL A 364 19.14 -10.49 -5.92
CA VAL A 364 20.21 -11.10 -5.13
C VAL A 364 21.46 -10.20 -5.21
N PRO A 365 21.88 -9.55 -4.09
CA PRO A 365 23.02 -8.63 -4.08
C PRO A 365 24.31 -9.23 -4.67
N GLU A 366 24.60 -10.48 -4.34
CA GLU A 366 25.84 -11.16 -4.73
C GLU A 366 25.93 -11.38 -6.25
N LEU A 367 24.78 -11.57 -6.91
CA LEU A 367 24.73 -11.68 -8.39
C LEU A 367 24.85 -10.31 -9.06
N LEU A 368 24.40 -9.25 -8.39
CA LEU A 368 24.45 -7.88 -8.89
C LEU A 368 25.87 -7.29 -8.80
N GLU A 369 26.63 -7.61 -7.75
CA GLU A 369 28.01 -7.14 -7.54
C GLU A 369 28.94 -7.49 -8.69
N GLY A 370 28.70 -8.61 -9.37
CA GLY A 370 29.47 -9.03 -10.55
C GLY A 370 29.29 -8.14 -11.79
N ILE A 371 28.29 -7.24 -11.80
CA ILE A 371 27.93 -6.42 -12.97
C ILE A 371 28.42 -4.98 -12.76
N THR A 372 29.69 -4.75 -13.08
CA THR A 372 30.39 -3.49 -12.79
C THR A 372 29.80 -2.26 -13.48
N PHE A 373 29.21 -2.43 -14.67
CA PHE A 373 28.59 -1.34 -15.44
C PHE A 373 27.17 -0.96 -14.97
N SER A 374 26.54 -1.76 -14.12
CA SER A 374 25.18 -1.54 -13.65
C SER A 374 25.08 -0.31 -12.75
N LYS A 375 24.06 0.53 -12.95
CA LYS A 375 23.67 1.60 -12.04
C LYS A 375 22.98 1.08 -10.77
N LEU A 376 22.42 -0.12 -10.80
CA LEU A 376 21.87 -0.76 -9.60
C LEU A 376 23.04 -1.18 -8.69
N LYS A 377 23.26 -0.42 -7.60
CA LYS A 377 24.23 -0.74 -6.55
C LYS A 377 23.65 -1.54 -5.38
N THR A 378 22.32 -1.58 -5.31
CA THR A 378 21.55 -2.40 -4.39
C THR A 378 20.43 -3.08 -5.17
N PRO A 379 19.86 -4.19 -4.68
CA PRO A 379 18.77 -4.88 -5.34
C PRO A 379 17.63 -3.95 -5.75
N ALA A 380 17.05 -4.23 -6.92
CA ALA A 380 15.89 -3.52 -7.41
C ALA A 380 14.71 -3.70 -6.45
N ASN A 381 13.94 -2.63 -6.23
CA ASN A 381 12.66 -2.71 -5.52
C ASN A 381 11.47 -2.63 -6.47
N ILE A 382 11.68 -2.29 -7.75
CA ILE A 382 10.66 -2.30 -8.79
C ILE A 382 11.05 -3.33 -9.84
N LEU A 383 10.15 -4.28 -10.10
CA LEU A 383 10.34 -5.37 -11.03
C LEU A 383 9.32 -5.23 -12.17
N ILE A 384 9.82 -4.94 -13.37
CA ILE A 384 8.99 -4.76 -14.56
C ILE A 384 8.97 -6.04 -15.40
N PHE A 385 7.83 -6.71 -15.45
CA PHE A 385 7.63 -7.94 -16.19
C PHE A 385 7.46 -7.69 -17.70
N PRO A 386 7.97 -8.60 -18.55
CA PRO A 386 7.91 -8.44 -20.01
C PRO A 386 6.52 -8.67 -20.61
N ASP A 387 5.62 -9.34 -19.88
CA ASP A 387 4.25 -9.68 -20.32
C ASP A 387 3.35 -10.01 -19.11
N LEU A 388 2.03 -10.05 -19.34
CA LEU A 388 1.05 -10.29 -18.29
C LEU A 388 1.11 -11.69 -17.68
N ASN A 389 1.49 -12.72 -18.44
CA ASN A 389 1.56 -14.08 -17.90
C ASN A 389 2.65 -14.15 -16.84
N SER A 390 3.84 -13.65 -17.16
CA SER A 390 4.97 -13.62 -16.23
C SER A 390 4.65 -12.80 -14.98
N GLY A 391 4.07 -11.62 -15.13
CA GLY A 391 3.66 -10.77 -13.99
C GLY A 391 2.58 -11.42 -13.13
N ASN A 392 1.47 -11.85 -13.75
CA ASN A 392 0.30 -12.36 -13.04
C ASN A 392 0.57 -13.67 -12.30
N ILE A 393 1.28 -14.60 -12.93
CA ILE A 393 1.65 -15.88 -12.33
C ILE A 393 2.62 -15.62 -11.17
N CYS A 394 3.64 -14.77 -11.37
CA CYS A 394 4.68 -14.52 -10.38
C CYS A 394 4.13 -13.93 -9.08
N TYR A 395 3.36 -12.82 -9.12
CA TYR A 395 2.88 -12.21 -7.86
C TYR A 395 1.95 -13.15 -7.09
N LYS A 396 1.14 -13.96 -7.79
CA LYS A 396 0.25 -14.95 -7.14
C LYS A 396 1.05 -16.06 -6.47
N LEU A 397 2.12 -16.56 -7.13
CA LEU A 397 3.02 -17.55 -6.52
C LEU A 397 3.77 -16.95 -5.32
N LEU A 398 4.25 -15.71 -5.41
CA LEU A 398 4.89 -15.03 -4.28
C LEU A 398 3.93 -14.80 -3.11
N ARG A 399 2.66 -14.50 -3.38
CA ARG A 399 1.61 -14.42 -2.34
C ARG A 399 1.35 -15.77 -1.67
N ARG A 400 1.13 -16.82 -2.48
CA ARG A 400 0.65 -18.12 -1.97
C ARG A 400 1.75 -19.03 -1.44
N LEU A 401 2.91 -19.05 -2.10
CA LEU A 401 4.05 -19.89 -1.76
C LEU A 401 5.19 -19.09 -1.12
N GLY A 402 5.40 -17.86 -1.56
CA GLY A 402 6.46 -16.98 -1.04
C GLY A 402 6.13 -16.29 0.29
N GLY A 403 4.90 -16.43 0.78
CA GLY A 403 4.46 -15.84 2.05
C GLY A 403 4.41 -14.30 2.04
N ALA A 404 4.33 -13.69 0.85
CA ALA A 404 4.14 -12.26 0.71
C ALA A 404 2.67 -11.86 0.95
N GLU A 405 2.47 -10.71 1.56
CA GLU A 405 1.20 -10.00 1.50
C GLU A 405 1.18 -9.18 0.19
N ALA A 406 0.10 -9.26 -0.57
CA ALA A 406 0.00 -8.61 -1.88
C ALA A 406 -1.04 -7.51 -1.78
N ILE A 407 -0.62 -6.26 -1.98
CA ILE A 407 -1.49 -5.08 -1.93
C ILE A 407 -1.61 -4.53 -3.35
N GLY A 408 -2.82 -4.57 -3.89
CA GLY A 408 -3.11 -4.15 -5.26
C GLY A 408 -4.25 -4.95 -5.91
N PRO A 409 -4.49 -4.72 -7.22
CA PRO A 409 -3.66 -3.89 -8.10
C PRO A 409 -3.87 -2.39 -7.84
N ILE A 410 -2.75 -1.68 -7.66
CA ILE A 410 -2.68 -0.22 -7.64
C ILE A 410 -2.63 0.22 -9.10
N LEU A 411 -3.73 0.81 -9.56
CA LEU A 411 -3.84 1.29 -10.93
C LEU A 411 -3.05 2.60 -11.11
N MET A 412 -2.28 2.68 -12.18
CA MET A 412 -1.42 3.81 -12.53
C MET A 412 -1.82 4.38 -13.90
N GLY A 413 -1.59 5.68 -14.08
CA GLY A 413 -1.85 6.35 -15.36
C GLY A 413 -3.29 6.83 -15.58
N MET A 414 -4.15 6.79 -14.56
CA MET A 414 -5.49 7.40 -14.60
C MET A 414 -5.44 8.93 -14.39
N ASN A 415 -6.37 9.67 -14.98
CA ASN A 415 -6.50 11.13 -14.75
C ASN A 415 -6.93 11.50 -13.33
N LYS A 416 -7.74 10.63 -12.70
CA LYS A 416 -8.18 10.76 -11.31
C LYS A 416 -7.99 9.42 -10.59
N PRO A 417 -7.79 9.40 -9.26
CA PRO A 417 -7.44 8.19 -8.54
C PRO A 417 -8.59 7.19 -8.54
N VAL A 418 -8.34 6.02 -9.13
CA VAL A 418 -9.25 4.89 -9.14
C VAL A 418 -8.45 3.63 -8.93
N HIS A 419 -8.89 2.76 -8.04
CA HIS A 419 -8.32 1.44 -7.90
C HIS A 419 -9.40 0.36 -7.91
N VAL A 420 -9.01 -0.84 -8.32
CA VAL A 420 -9.91 -1.98 -8.47
C VAL A 420 -9.48 -3.06 -7.50
N LEU A 421 -10.36 -3.41 -6.58
CA LEU A 421 -10.22 -4.53 -5.63
C LEU A 421 -10.32 -5.87 -6.37
N GLN A 422 -9.78 -6.93 -5.77
CA GLN A 422 -9.95 -8.28 -6.26
C GLN A 422 -11.04 -9.03 -5.51
N ARG A 423 -11.70 -9.95 -6.23
CA ARG A 423 -12.52 -10.97 -5.60
C ARG A 423 -11.69 -11.80 -4.63
N GLY A 424 -12.05 -11.73 -3.36
CA GLY A 424 -11.38 -12.44 -2.29
C GLY A 424 -10.51 -11.57 -1.39
N ASP A 425 -10.34 -10.28 -1.72
CA ASP A 425 -9.73 -9.32 -0.81
C ASP A 425 -10.50 -9.27 0.51
N ASP A 426 -9.76 -9.14 1.61
CA ASP A 426 -10.33 -9.04 2.95
C ASP A 426 -10.53 -7.58 3.40
N VAL A 427 -10.99 -7.39 4.63
CA VAL A 427 -11.24 -6.04 5.18
C VAL A 427 -9.94 -5.22 5.24
N ASN A 428 -8.80 -5.84 5.55
CA ASN A 428 -7.52 -5.13 5.63
C ASN A 428 -7.02 -4.74 4.24
N ASP A 429 -7.19 -5.61 3.23
CA ASP A 429 -6.86 -5.30 1.84
C ASP A 429 -7.61 -4.03 1.38
N ILE A 430 -8.91 -3.93 1.72
CA ILE A 430 -9.75 -2.76 1.40
C ILE A 430 -9.24 -1.50 2.12
N VAL A 431 -8.92 -1.60 3.42
CA VAL A 431 -8.39 -0.47 4.20
C VAL A 431 -7.04 0.00 3.64
N ASN A 432 -6.15 -0.93 3.31
CA ASN A 432 -4.84 -0.64 2.74
C ASN A 432 -4.97 0.06 1.38
N MET A 433 -5.85 -0.44 0.51
CA MET A 433 -6.10 0.16 -0.80
C MET A 433 -6.76 1.54 -0.70
N ALA A 434 -7.66 1.74 0.26
CA ALA A 434 -8.24 3.06 0.52
C ALA A 434 -7.19 4.05 1.02
N ALA A 435 -6.27 3.64 1.89
CA ALA A 435 -5.16 4.49 2.33
C ALA A 435 -4.25 4.90 1.15
N ILE A 436 -3.94 3.96 0.25
CA ILE A 436 -3.18 4.25 -0.98
C ILE A 436 -3.97 5.23 -1.87
N ALA A 437 -5.27 5.04 -2.03
CA ALA A 437 -6.12 5.94 -2.82
C ALA A 437 -6.11 7.38 -2.28
N VAL A 438 -6.14 7.54 -0.96
CA VAL A 438 -6.05 8.86 -0.30
C VAL A 438 -4.69 9.50 -0.56
N VAL A 439 -3.59 8.75 -0.39
CA VAL A 439 -2.24 9.26 -0.67
C VAL A 439 -2.10 9.65 -2.14
N ASP A 440 -2.70 8.90 -3.06
CA ASP A 440 -2.72 9.23 -4.48
C ASP A 440 -3.38 10.59 -4.72
N VAL A 441 -4.52 10.87 -4.08
CA VAL A 441 -5.20 12.18 -4.16
C VAL A 441 -4.34 13.29 -3.56
N GLN A 442 -3.68 13.06 -2.43
CA GLN A 442 -2.87 14.06 -1.73
C GLN A 442 -1.64 14.54 -2.52
N ASN A 443 -1.20 13.77 -3.53
CA ASN A 443 -0.05 14.09 -4.38
C ASN A 443 -0.44 14.54 -5.81
N LEU A 444 -1.73 14.83 -6.05
CA LEU A 444 -2.21 15.34 -7.35
C LEU A 444 -1.99 16.84 -7.56
#